data_AF-A0A380N3N7-F1
#
_entry.id   AF-A0A380N3N7-F1
#
_cell.length_a   1.000
_cell.length_b   1.000
_cell.length_c   1.000
_cell.angle_alpha   90.00
_cell.angle_beta   90.00
_cell.angle_gamma   90.00
#
_symmetry.space_group_name_H-M   'P 1'
#
loop_
_entity.id
_entity.type
_entity.pdbx_description
1 polymer ?
#
loop_
_entity_poly.entity_id
_entity_poly.type
_entity_poly.pdbx_seq_one_letter_code
_entity_poly.pdbx_strand_id
1 'polypeptide(L)'
;MYPYRSVFIVGDNDQHNVSKGLNNSGLDSARKAAHAVNGRYAVPKFTSAQRGKEFSDYSDLHRVAGLQAVKWQIQAGLVMARVNVNEDKERHQSQERSHNRVEEQKEVRKHKLEEKEAREKKRGRLI
;
A
#
# COMPACT_ATOMS: atom_id res chain seq x y z
N MET A 1 0.13 14.25 -9.20
CA MET A 1 -0.33 13.01 -8.52
C MET A 1 0.91 12.24 -8.07
N TYR A 2 0.99 11.77 -6.82
CA TYR A 2 2.15 11.01 -6.31
C TYR A 2 1.77 9.53 -6.14
N PRO A 3 1.80 8.72 -7.22
CA PRO A 3 1.30 7.34 -7.19
C PRO A 3 2.08 6.42 -6.25
N TYR A 4 3.31 6.79 -5.88
CA TYR A 4 4.20 5.99 -5.04
C TYR A 4 4.33 6.52 -3.61
N ARG A 5 3.37 7.30 -3.12
CA ARG A 5 3.44 7.85 -1.75
C ARG A 5 2.50 7.07 -0.86
N SER A 6 3.02 6.55 0.26
CA SER A 6 2.17 5.84 1.23
C SER A 6 1.11 6.77 1.79
N VAL A 7 -0.12 6.27 1.78
CA VAL A 7 -1.24 6.88 2.48
C VAL A 7 -1.37 6.23 3.85
N PHE A 8 -1.40 7.05 4.89
CA PHE A 8 -1.57 6.62 6.26
C PHE A 8 -2.86 7.22 6.82
N ILE A 9 -3.80 6.36 7.19
CA ILE A 9 -5.13 6.75 7.65
C ILE A 9 -5.20 6.56 9.16
N VAL A 10 -5.42 7.66 9.87
CA VAL A 10 -5.74 7.61 11.30
C VAL A 10 -7.25 7.61 11.46
N GLY A 11 -7.76 6.67 12.25
CA GLY A 11 -9.19 6.55 12.52
C GLY A 11 -9.46 6.36 14.00
N ASP A 12 -10.74 6.46 14.35
CA ASP A 12 -11.20 6.33 15.72
C ASP A 12 -11.24 4.86 16.17
N ASN A 13 -11.06 4.65 17.46
CA ASN A 13 -11.18 3.37 18.11
C ASN A 13 -12.46 3.34 18.94
N ASP A 14 -13.58 2.98 18.32
CA ASP A 14 -14.89 2.85 18.99
C ASP A 14 -14.97 1.60 19.87
N GLN A 15 -14.00 1.41 20.77
CA GLN A 15 -13.94 0.25 21.67
C GLN A 15 -15.16 0.16 22.60
N HIS A 16 -15.81 1.29 22.89
CA HIS A 16 -17.04 1.32 23.68
C HIS A 16 -18.20 0.59 22.98
N ASN A 17 -18.26 0.64 21.65
CA ASN A 17 -19.24 -0.13 20.89
C ASN A 17 -18.98 -1.64 21.05
N VAL A 18 -17.71 -2.06 21.08
CA VAL A 18 -17.32 -3.45 21.35
C VAL A 18 -17.72 -3.88 22.76
N SER A 19 -17.54 -3.01 23.75
CA SER A 19 -18.01 -3.25 25.13
C SER A 19 -19.54 -3.41 25.23
N LYS A 20 -20.30 -2.86 24.27
CA LYS A 20 -21.75 -3.01 24.13
C LYS A 20 -22.17 -4.17 23.20
N GLY A 21 -21.22 -4.98 22.72
CA GLY A 21 -21.48 -6.08 21.78
C GLY A 21 -21.66 -5.65 20.32
N LEU A 22 -21.36 -4.38 20.00
CA LEU A 22 -21.42 -3.82 18.65
C LEU A 22 -20.03 -3.81 17.99
N ASN A 23 -19.99 -3.77 16.66
CA ASN A 23 -18.73 -3.68 15.93
C ASN A 23 -18.05 -2.33 16.14
N ASN A 24 -16.72 -2.34 16.11
CA ASN A 24 -15.91 -1.12 16.10
C ASN A 24 -15.95 -0.49 14.69
N SER A 25 -16.95 0.36 14.47
CA SER A 25 -17.19 1.07 13.21
C SER A 25 -16.00 1.90 12.74
N GLY A 26 -15.36 2.65 13.64
CA GLY A 26 -14.19 3.47 13.34
C GLY A 26 -13.00 2.64 12.84
N LEU A 27 -12.71 1.52 13.50
CA LEU A 27 -11.63 0.62 13.09
C LEU A 27 -11.90 -0.04 11.73
N ASP A 28 -13.13 -0.51 11.51
CA ASP A 28 -13.50 -1.16 10.24
C ASP A 28 -13.45 -0.17 9.07
N SER A 29 -13.91 1.06 9.30
CA SER A 29 -13.87 2.14 8.32
C SER A 29 -12.43 2.54 7.97
N ALA A 30 -11.57 2.70 8.97
CA ALA A 30 -10.15 3.02 8.77
C ALA A 30 -9.43 1.90 8.01
N ARG A 31 -9.74 0.63 8.32
CA ARG A 31 -9.19 -0.54 7.61
C ARG A 31 -9.64 -0.57 6.16
N LYS A 32 -10.93 -0.40 5.88
CA LYS A 32 -11.49 -0.41 4.52
C LYS A 32 -10.91 0.72 3.68
N ALA A 33 -10.83 1.92 4.24
CA ALA A 33 -10.23 3.07 3.56
C ALA A 33 -8.76 2.82 3.25
N ALA A 34 -7.99 2.28 4.20
CA ALA A 34 -6.57 1.98 3.97
C ALA A 34 -6.40 0.90 2.90
N HIS A 35 -7.21 -0.15 2.91
CA HIS A 35 -7.18 -1.18 1.88
C HIS A 35 -7.50 -0.63 0.49
N ALA A 36 -8.50 0.26 0.37
CA ALA A 36 -8.90 0.86 -0.91
C ALA A 36 -7.78 1.68 -1.57
N VAL A 37 -6.87 2.25 -0.77
CA VAL A 37 -5.75 3.07 -1.25
C VAL A 37 -4.40 2.36 -1.15
N ASN A 38 -4.40 1.04 -0.87
CA ASN A 38 -3.20 0.26 -0.55
C ASN A 38 -2.30 0.93 0.51
N GLY A 39 -2.94 1.60 1.47
CA GLY A 39 -2.31 2.33 2.56
C GLY A 39 -2.28 1.53 3.86
N ARG A 40 -1.84 2.21 4.93
CA ARG A 40 -1.90 1.66 6.30
C ARG A 40 -2.85 2.48 7.16
N TYR A 41 -3.34 1.84 8.21
CA TYR A 41 -4.17 2.50 9.21
C TYR A 41 -3.58 2.42 10.60
N ALA A 42 -3.93 3.38 11.45
CA ALA A 42 -3.71 3.30 12.89
C ALA A 42 -4.90 3.87 13.65
N VAL A 43 -5.24 3.20 14.74
CA VAL A 43 -6.27 3.62 15.69
C VAL A 43 -5.62 3.84 17.05
N PRO A 44 -6.12 4.77 17.87
CA PRO A 44 -5.55 5.05 19.18
C PRO A 44 -5.62 3.79 20.06
N LYS A 45 -4.48 3.38 20.62
CA LYS A 45 -4.40 2.27 21.55
C LYS A 45 -4.38 2.79 22.98
N PHE A 46 -5.38 2.39 23.76
CA PHE A 46 -5.48 2.68 25.18
C PHE A 46 -4.91 1.51 25.99
N THR A 47 -4.35 1.81 27.17
CA THR A 47 -3.80 0.77 28.05
C THR A 47 -4.92 -0.05 28.70
N SER A 48 -4.59 -1.24 29.20
CA SER A 48 -5.54 -2.16 29.84
C SER A 48 -6.33 -1.55 30.99
N ALA A 49 -5.73 -0.63 31.74
CA ALA A 49 -6.36 0.11 32.84
C ALA A 49 -7.34 1.19 32.36
N GLN A 50 -7.34 1.51 31.07
CA GLN A 50 -8.16 2.53 30.42
C GLN A 50 -9.23 1.93 29.50
N ARG A 51 -9.18 0.61 29.24
CA ARG A 51 -10.21 -0.12 28.48
C ARG A 51 -11.51 -0.16 29.30
N GLY A 52 -12.53 0.55 28.85
CA GLY A 52 -13.86 0.59 29.49
C GLY A 52 -14.37 1.99 29.84
N LYS A 53 -13.52 3.02 29.76
CA LYS A 53 -13.99 4.42 29.67
C LYS A 53 -14.28 4.74 28.21
N GLU A 54 -15.17 5.70 27.94
CA GLU A 54 -15.61 6.14 26.61
C GLU A 54 -14.49 6.87 25.82
N PHE A 55 -13.27 6.33 25.84
CA PHE A 55 -12.15 6.85 25.07
C PHE A 55 -12.17 6.23 23.69
N SER A 56 -12.36 7.07 22.68
CA SER A 56 -12.45 6.63 21.29
C SER A 56 -11.38 7.24 20.39
N ASP A 57 -10.91 8.45 20.68
CA ASP A 57 -10.10 9.24 19.75
C ASP A 57 -8.68 9.56 20.27
N TYR A 58 -7.86 10.18 19.42
CA TYR A 58 -6.53 10.62 19.82
C TYR A 58 -6.56 11.82 20.78
N SER A 59 -7.67 12.57 20.85
CA SER A 59 -7.86 13.67 21.79
C SER A 59 -7.95 13.14 23.23
N ASP A 60 -8.67 12.04 23.42
CA ASP A 60 -8.71 11.31 24.67
C ASP A 60 -7.36 10.68 25.00
N LEU A 61 -6.69 10.09 24.01
CA LEU A 61 -5.34 9.58 24.23
C LEU A 61 -4.38 10.69 24.70
N HIS A 62 -4.49 11.88 24.12
CA HIS A 62 -3.73 13.06 24.57
C HIS A 62 -4.09 13.45 26.01
N ARG A 63 -5.38 13.47 26.35
CA ARG A 63 -5.84 13.84 27.70
C ARG A 63 -5.36 12.87 28.78
N VAL A 64 -5.31 11.57 28.49
CA VAL A 64 -5.05 10.55 29.50
C VAL A 64 -3.58 10.11 29.53
N ALA A 65 -2.89 10.08 28.39
CA ALA A 65 -1.51 9.61 28.26
C ALA A 65 -0.52 10.69 27.80
N GLY A 66 -1.00 11.89 27.50
CA GLY A 66 -0.17 13.01 27.06
C GLY A 66 0.18 12.99 25.57
N LEU A 67 0.70 14.12 25.09
CA LEU A 67 1.00 14.33 23.68
C LEU A 67 2.12 13.39 23.18
N GLN A 68 3.02 12.99 24.08
CA GLN A 68 4.11 12.10 23.76
C GLN A 68 3.61 10.70 23.35
N ALA A 69 2.57 10.20 24.01
CA ALA A 69 1.95 8.92 23.67
C ALA A 69 1.31 8.95 22.28
N VAL A 70 0.61 10.03 21.94
CA VAL A 70 0.02 10.25 20.61
C VAL A 70 1.12 10.27 19.54
N LYS A 71 2.19 11.06 19.76
CA LYS A 71 3.33 11.14 18.84
C LYS A 71 3.96 9.78 18.59
N TRP A 72 4.21 9.00 19.65
CA TRP A 72 4.80 7.67 19.51
C TRP A 72 3.91 6.72 18.70
N GLN A 73 2.60 6.69 18.96
CA GLN A 73 1.69 5.82 18.22
C GLN A 73 1.61 6.18 16.74
N ILE A 74 1.52 7.47 16.42
CA ILE A 74 1.51 7.95 15.03
C ILE A 74 2.86 7.66 14.35
N GLN A 75 3.97 7.93 15.04
CA GLN A 75 5.31 7.75 14.48
C GLN A 75 5.62 6.27 14.22
N ALA A 76 5.24 5.36 15.11
CA ALA A 76 5.35 3.92 14.89
C ALA A 76 4.54 3.48 13.66
N GLY A 77 3.31 3.98 13.51
CA GLY A 77 2.49 3.71 12.32
C GLY A 77 3.10 4.26 11.03
N LEU A 78 3.65 5.48 11.07
CA LEU A 78 4.32 6.10 9.92
C LEU A 78 5.58 5.37 9.49
N VAL A 79 6.40 4.87 10.42
CA VAL A 79 7.58 4.06 10.10
C VAL A 79 7.16 2.81 9.33
N MET A 80 6.14 2.10 9.81
CA MET A 80 5.61 0.91 9.14
C MET A 80 5.01 1.20 7.75
N ALA A 81 4.38 2.36 7.57
CA ALA A 81 3.88 2.78 6.26
C ALA A 81 5.03 3.07 5.29
N ARG A 82 6.07 3.76 5.75
CA ARG A 82 7.23 4.14 4.90
C ARG A 82 8.03 2.94 4.40
N VAL A 83 8.18 1.87 5.20
CA VAL A 83 8.87 0.64 4.78
C VAL A 83 8.23 0.07 3.51
N ASN A 84 6.90 0.00 3.48
CA ASN A 84 6.18 -0.53 2.33
C ASN A 84 6.32 0.32 1.06
N VAL A 85 6.47 1.65 1.17
CA VAL A 85 6.69 2.50 -0.02
C VAL A 85 7.93 2.07 -0.79
N ASN A 86 9.00 1.75 -0.07
CA ASN A 86 10.25 1.37 -0.70
C ASN A 86 10.10 0.00 -1.38
N GLU A 87 9.48 -0.97 -0.69
CA GLU A 87 9.16 -2.27 -1.29
C GLU A 87 8.23 -2.15 -2.51
N ASP A 88 7.19 -1.32 -2.44
CA ASP A 88 6.25 -1.12 -3.54
C ASP A 88 6.91 -0.45 -4.75
N LYS A 89 7.83 0.50 -4.53
CA LYS A 89 8.66 1.08 -5.58
C LYS A 89 9.55 0.03 -6.24
N GLU A 90 10.20 -0.82 -5.46
CA GLU A 90 11.06 -1.89 -5.97
C GLU A 90 10.25 -2.95 -6.76
N ARG A 91 9.06 -3.32 -6.26
CA ARG A 91 8.12 -4.20 -6.97
C ARG A 91 7.68 -3.58 -8.29
N HIS A 92 7.29 -2.31 -8.31
CA HIS A 92 6.92 -1.63 -9.56
C HIS A 92 8.09 -1.57 -10.56
N GLN A 93 9.28 -1.18 -10.12
CA GLN A 93 10.46 -1.12 -10.99
C GLN A 93 10.82 -2.51 -11.55
N SER A 94 10.73 -3.57 -10.75
CA SER A 94 11.00 -4.93 -11.21
C SER A 94 9.94 -5.43 -12.21
N GLN A 95 8.66 -5.10 -12.00
CA GLN A 95 7.58 -5.41 -12.94
C GLN A 95 7.75 -4.66 -14.28
N GLU A 96 8.07 -3.37 -14.24
CA GLU A 96 8.34 -2.56 -15.44
C GLU A 96 9.54 -3.10 -16.23
N ARG A 97 10.65 -3.43 -15.56
CA ARG A 97 11.83 -4.04 -16.20
C ARG A 97 11.49 -5.38 -16.83
N SER A 98 10.70 -6.20 -16.15
CA SER A 98 10.27 -7.50 -16.66
C SER A 98 9.39 -7.35 -17.91
N HIS A 99 8.45 -6.40 -17.87
CA HIS A 99 7.58 -6.09 -19.01
C HIS A 99 8.39 -5.60 -20.22
N ASN A 100 9.29 -4.63 -20.03
CA ASN A 100 10.14 -4.10 -21.09
C ASN A 100 11.02 -5.20 -21.71
N ARG A 101 11.56 -6.10 -20.90
CA ARG A 101 12.39 -7.21 -21.39
C ARG A 101 11.59 -8.19 -22.26
N VAL A 102 10.33 -8.44 -21.93
CA VAL A 102 9.44 -9.29 -22.72
C VAL A 102 9.11 -8.63 -24.07
N GLU A 103 8.79 -7.33 -24.06
CA GLU A 103 8.50 -6.59 -25.29
C GLU A 103 9.73 -6.50 -26.21
N GLU A 104 10.91 -6.24 -25.65
CA GLU A 104 12.17 -6.24 -26.41
C GLU A 104 12.44 -7.60 -27.06
N GLN A 105 12.19 -8.70 -26.35
CA GLN A 105 12.32 -10.05 -26.92
C GLN A 105 11.32 -10.32 -28.04
N LYS A 106 10.10 -9.81 -27.96
CA LYS A 106 9.09 -9.94 -29.03
C LYS A 106 9.54 -9.19 -30.28
N GLU A 107 10.02 -7.96 -30.15
CA GLU A 107 10.50 -7.18 -31.28
C GLU A 107 11.72 -7.81 -31.94
N VAL A 108 12.69 -8.30 -31.15
CA VAL A 108 13.85 -9.03 -31.70
C VAL A 108 13.42 -10.30 -32.45
N ARG A 109 12.43 -11.05 -31.94
CA ARG A 109 11.90 -12.24 -32.63
C ARG A 109 11.20 -11.86 -33.93
N LYS A 110 10.43 -10.78 -33.94
CA LYS A 110 9.72 -10.27 -35.11
C LYS A 110 10.72 -9.84 -36.20
N HIS A 111 11.71 -9.03 -35.87
CA HIS A 111 12.75 -8.60 -36.82
C HIS A 111 13.51 -9.78 -37.42
N LYS A 112 13.85 -10.80 -36.61
CA LYS A 112 14.49 -12.03 -37.12
C LYS A 112 13.59 -12.81 -38.07
N LEU A 113 12.28 -12.80 -37.86
CA LEU A 113 11.32 -13.45 -38.76
C LEU A 113 11.28 -12.71 -40.10
N GLU A 114 11.15 -11.39 -40.06
CA GLU A 114 11.10 -10.52 -41.24
C GLU A 114 12.39 -10.62 -42.08
N GLU A 115 13.56 -10.65 -41.44
CA GLU A 115 14.84 -10.87 -42.13
C GLU A 115 14.91 -12.25 -42.80
N LYS A 116 14.39 -13.29 -42.15
CA LYS A 116 14.39 -14.65 -42.69
C LYS A 116 13.48 -14.73 -43.92
N GLU A 117 12.27 -14.16 -43.83
CA GLU A 117 11.33 -14.08 -44.97
C GLU A 117 11.90 -13.27 -46.14
N ALA A 118 12.58 -12.16 -45.86
CA ALA A 118 13.23 -11.34 -46.89
C ALA A 118 14.36 -12.09 -47.61
N ARG A 119 15.14 -12.90 -46.87
CA ARG A 119 16.19 -13.76 -47.45
C ARG A 119 15.61 -14.87 -48.31
N GLU A 120 14.53 -15.51 -47.88
CA GLU A 120 13.83 -16.55 -48.66
C GLU A 120 13.21 -15.98 -49.95
N LYS A 121 12.54 -14.82 -49.88
CA LYS A 121 12.02 -14.12 -51.07
C LYS A 121 13.10 -13.75 -52.08
N LYS A 122 14.29 -13.33 -51.63
CA LYS A 122 15.43 -13.04 -52.51
C LYS A 122 15.99 -14.30 -53.19
N ARG A 123 16.04 -15.44 -52.49
CA ARG A 123 16.47 -16.72 -53.08
C ARG A 123 15.48 -17.26 -54.12
N GLY A 124 14.17 -17.11 -53.90
CA GLY A 124 13.15 -17.57 -54.84
C GLY A 124 12.98 -16.73 -56.11
N ARG A 125 13.59 -15.54 -56.19
CA ARG A 125 13.53 -14.63 -57.35
C ARG A 125 14.70 -14.77 -58.33
N LEU A 126 15.68 -15.63 -58.02
CA LEU A 126 16.93 -15.83 -58.78
C LEU A 126 16.92 -17.10 -59.64
N ILE A 127 15.75 -17.73 -59.82
CA ILE A 127 15.49 -18.90 -60.66
C ILE A 127 14.37 -18.52 -61.63
#